data_AF-A0A1I7SWM9-F1
#
_entry.id   AF-A0A1I7SWM9-F1
#
_cell.length_a   1.000
_cell.length_b   1.000
_cell.length_c   1.000
_cell.angle_alpha   90.00
_cell.angle_beta   90.00
_cell.angle_gamma   90.00
#
_symmetry.space_group_name_H-M   'P 1'
#
loop_
_entity.id
_entity.type
_entity.pdbx_description
1 polymer ?
#
loop_
_entity_poly.entity_id
_entity_poly.type
_entity_poly.pdbx_seq_one_letter_code
_entity_poly.pdbx_strand_id
1 'polypeptide(L)'
;MSQMIRQILFFYLLRLKSDIFSENVTGNVTNSDCNEEWGVLCADGLQCIQKTYMCDGKRDCKDWSDESKAYCIGENEKDMDLVRSMDSCEDHWFSCRDARFCLHPLLVCDGIRQCKDGSDEAAHCFYLNFIRFNATN
;
A
#
# COMPACT_ATOMS: atom_id res chain seq x y z
N MET A 1 -19.00 -41.25 45.59
CA MET A 1 -18.33 -40.02 45.08
C MET A 1 -17.13 -40.34 44.17
N SER A 2 -17.30 -41.19 43.15
CA SER A 2 -16.14 -41.72 42.36
C SER A 2 -16.20 -41.37 40.86
N GLN A 3 -17.34 -40.89 40.34
CA GLN A 3 -17.47 -40.55 38.91
C GLN A 3 -17.21 -39.08 38.56
N MET A 4 -17.16 -38.17 39.55
CA MET A 4 -16.85 -36.76 39.31
C MET A 4 -15.36 -36.53 38.99
N ILE A 5 -14.45 -37.35 39.53
CA ILE A 5 -12.99 -37.15 39.39
C ILE A 5 -12.49 -37.61 38.00
N ARG A 6 -13.10 -38.66 37.42
CA ARG A 6 -12.77 -39.13 36.06
C ARG A 6 -13.14 -38.12 34.98
N GLN A 7 -14.25 -37.39 35.15
CA GLN A 7 -14.63 -36.33 34.22
C GLN A 7 -13.63 -35.16 34.28
N ILE A 8 -13.18 -34.77 35.47
CA ILE A 8 -12.21 -33.68 35.66
C ILE A 8 -10.85 -34.02 35.01
N LEU A 9 -10.38 -35.27 35.12
CA LEU A 9 -9.14 -35.72 34.45
C LEU A 9 -9.29 -35.81 32.92
N PHE A 10 -10.48 -36.15 32.41
CA PHE A 10 -10.75 -36.18 30.97
C PHE A 10 -10.71 -34.77 30.35
N PHE A 11 -11.25 -33.76 31.04
CA PHE A 11 -11.12 -32.36 30.64
C PHE A 11 -9.67 -31.84 30.74
N TYR A 12 -8.90 -32.32 31.71
CA TYR A 12 -7.48 -31.94 31.85
C TYR A 12 -6.61 -32.46 30.68
N LEU A 13 -6.89 -33.67 30.19
CA LEU A 13 -6.18 -34.25 29.04
C LEU A 13 -6.66 -33.70 27.68
N LEU A 14 -7.92 -33.26 27.56
CA LEU A 14 -8.39 -32.54 26.37
C LEU A 14 -7.82 -31.13 26.26
N ARG A 15 -7.45 -30.49 27.38
CA ARG A 15 -6.74 -29.20 27.38
C ARG A 15 -5.30 -29.28 26.90
N LEU A 16 -4.63 -30.43 27.01
CA LEU A 16 -3.25 -30.62 26.53
C LEU A 16 -3.17 -30.96 25.04
N LYS A 17 -4.30 -31.14 24.35
CA LYS A 17 -4.36 -31.41 22.90
C LYS A 17 -4.84 -30.21 22.07
N SER A 18 -5.10 -29.07 22.70
CA SER A 18 -5.28 -27.78 22.00
C SER A 18 -3.97 -26.99 21.84
N ASP A 19 -2.86 -27.47 22.42
CA ASP A 19 -1.57 -26.75 22.37
C ASP A 19 -0.64 -27.21 21.23
N ILE A 20 -1.19 -27.83 20.17
CA ILE A 20 -0.45 -28.13 18.93
C ILE A 20 -1.28 -27.64 17.73
N PHE A 21 -1.45 -26.33 17.64
CA PHE A 21 -1.53 -25.66 16.35
C PHE A 21 -0.82 -24.32 16.47
N SER A 22 0.47 -24.40 16.10
CA SER A 22 1.42 -23.32 15.90
C SER A 22 1.61 -22.35 17.07
N GLU A 23 2.84 -22.39 17.60
CA GLU A 23 3.46 -21.26 18.27
C GLU A 23 3.03 -19.94 17.64
N ASN A 24 2.79 -18.96 18.50
CA ASN A 24 2.59 -17.55 18.20
C ASN A 24 3.45 -17.13 17.01
N VAL A 25 2.87 -17.12 15.81
CA VAL A 25 3.33 -16.23 14.76
C VAL A 25 2.68 -14.89 15.08
N THR A 26 3.20 -14.20 16.10
CA THR A 26 3.38 -12.76 15.97
C THR A 26 4.55 -12.55 15.00
N GLY A 27 4.43 -13.13 13.81
CA GLY A 27 5.30 -12.84 12.70
C GLY A 27 4.74 -11.56 12.14
N ASN A 28 5.36 -10.45 12.51
CA ASN A 28 5.42 -9.36 11.55
C ASN A 28 6.01 -9.98 10.29
N VAL A 29 5.15 -10.24 9.31
CA VAL A 29 5.53 -10.55 7.94
C VAL A 29 6.41 -9.38 7.54
N THR A 30 7.69 -9.65 7.34
CA THR A 30 8.63 -8.61 6.93
C THR A 30 8.48 -8.40 5.43
N ASN A 31 8.89 -7.26 4.89
CA ASN A 31 8.74 -6.97 3.46
C ASN A 31 9.41 -8.04 2.56
N SER A 32 10.40 -8.78 3.10
CA SER A 32 11.07 -9.92 2.47
C SER A 32 10.26 -11.23 2.39
N ASP A 33 9.14 -11.33 3.10
CA ASP A 33 8.24 -12.48 3.03
C ASP A 33 7.16 -12.31 1.95
N CYS A 34 6.93 -11.08 1.49
CA CYS A 34 6.11 -10.78 0.34
C CYS A 34 6.90 -11.02 -0.95
N ASN A 35 6.24 -11.50 -2.01
CA ASN A 35 6.90 -11.67 -3.30
C ASN A 35 7.41 -10.30 -3.80
N GLU A 36 8.73 -10.12 -3.92
CA GLU A 36 9.32 -8.82 -4.30
C GLU A 36 8.86 -8.30 -5.67
N GLU A 37 8.44 -9.21 -6.57
CA GLU A 37 8.02 -8.88 -7.93
C GLU A 37 6.65 -8.17 -7.94
N TRP A 38 5.67 -8.68 -7.20
CA TRP A 38 4.27 -8.19 -7.27
C TRP A 38 3.59 -7.99 -5.92
N GLY A 39 4.20 -8.43 -4.82
CA GLY A 39 3.66 -8.35 -3.46
C GLY A 39 4.05 -7.05 -2.77
N VAL A 40 3.14 -6.53 -1.96
CA VAL A 40 3.39 -5.44 -1.01
C VAL A 40 2.80 -5.83 0.33
N LEU A 41 3.53 -5.52 1.39
CA LEU A 41 3.12 -5.75 2.77
C LEU A 41 2.16 -4.65 3.24
N CYS A 42 1.09 -4.99 3.95
CA CYS A 42 0.21 -4.02 4.63
C CYS A 42 0.94 -3.33 5.81
N ALA A 43 0.46 -2.17 6.28
CA ALA A 43 1.13 -1.42 7.35
C ALA A 43 1.18 -2.17 8.69
N ASP A 44 0.18 -3.02 8.97
CA ASP A 44 0.16 -3.92 10.11
C ASP A 44 1.23 -5.01 10.05
N GLY A 45 1.85 -5.23 8.89
CA GLY A 45 2.84 -6.26 8.68
C GLY A 45 2.25 -7.67 8.81
N LEU A 46 0.94 -7.86 8.63
CA LEU A 46 0.28 -9.16 8.83
C LEU A 46 -0.20 -9.79 7.53
N GLN A 47 -0.25 -9.02 6.45
CA GLN A 47 -0.81 -9.46 5.17
C GLN A 47 0.00 -8.90 3.99
N CYS A 48 0.23 -9.74 2.98
CA CYS A 48 0.72 -9.30 1.68
C CYS A 48 -0.44 -9.21 0.68
N ILE A 49 -0.50 -8.13 -0.08
CA ILE A 49 -1.43 -7.93 -1.19
C ILE A 49 -0.67 -7.68 -2.50
N GLN A 50 -1.37 -7.67 -3.63
CA GLN A 50 -0.73 -7.36 -4.90
C GLN A 50 -0.52 -5.84 -5.04
N LYS A 51 0.57 -5.42 -5.70
CA LYS A 51 0.82 -4.02 -6.10
C LYS A 51 -0.36 -3.40 -6.85
N THR A 52 -1.13 -4.22 -7.59
CA THR A 52 -2.33 -3.77 -8.31
C THR A 52 -3.50 -3.40 -7.41
N TYR A 53 -3.55 -3.99 -6.20
CA TYR A 53 -4.57 -3.74 -5.17
C TYR A 53 -4.23 -2.56 -4.28
N MET A 54 -3.01 -2.03 -4.35
CA MET A 54 -2.72 -0.74 -3.74
C MET A 54 -3.56 0.34 -4.43
N CYS A 55 -4.25 1.13 -3.58
CA CYS A 55 -4.98 2.33 -3.97
C CYS A 55 -5.96 2.06 -5.08
N ASP A 56 -6.61 0.89 -5.04
CA ASP A 56 -7.55 0.44 -6.04
C ASP A 56 -8.99 0.94 -5.75
N GLY A 57 -9.21 1.49 -4.55
CA GLY A 57 -10.50 1.95 -4.03
C GLY A 57 -11.23 0.91 -3.19
N LYS A 58 -10.58 -0.22 -2.86
CA LYS A 58 -11.15 -1.31 -2.05
C LYS A 58 -10.27 -1.61 -0.86
N ARG A 59 -10.89 -2.20 0.16
CA ARG A 59 -10.19 -2.73 1.33
C ARG A 59 -9.62 -4.09 1.00
N ASP A 60 -8.37 -4.16 0.61
CA ASP A 60 -7.60 -5.39 0.48
C ASP A 60 -6.76 -5.67 1.73
N CYS A 61 -6.23 -4.65 2.41
CA CYS A 61 -5.59 -4.82 3.73
C CYS A 61 -6.61 -4.78 4.88
N LYS A 62 -6.41 -5.59 5.93
CA LYS A 62 -7.28 -5.61 7.12
C LYS A 62 -7.29 -4.29 7.89
N ASP A 63 -6.13 -3.63 7.93
CA ASP A 63 -5.91 -2.33 8.57
C ASP A 63 -6.28 -1.14 7.67
N TRP A 64 -6.72 -1.40 6.43
CA TRP A 64 -7.03 -0.38 5.42
C TRP A 64 -5.83 0.47 4.97
N SER A 65 -4.62 -0.01 5.23
CA SER A 65 -3.39 0.70 4.87
C SER A 65 -3.20 0.84 3.37
N ASP A 66 -3.64 -0.14 2.59
CA ASP A 66 -3.60 -0.16 1.12
C ASP A 66 -4.31 1.00 0.43
N GLU A 67 -5.28 1.62 1.12
CA GLU A 67 -6.03 2.79 0.65
C GLU A 67 -5.63 4.07 1.42
N SER A 68 -4.64 3.97 2.31
CA SER A 68 -4.19 5.11 3.09
C SER A 68 -3.26 6.00 2.28
N LYS A 69 -3.36 7.33 2.51
CA LYS A 69 -2.55 8.32 1.80
C LYS A 69 -1.03 8.05 1.91
N ALA A 70 -0.58 7.54 3.05
CA ALA A 70 0.83 7.22 3.31
C ALA A 70 1.35 6.01 2.53
N TYR A 71 0.47 5.09 2.12
CA TYR A 71 0.83 3.89 1.36
C TYR A 71 0.61 4.08 -0.14
N CYS A 72 -0.34 4.93 -0.50
CA CYS A 72 -0.60 5.29 -1.90
C CYS A 72 0.41 6.25 -2.50
N ILE A 73 0.98 7.10 -1.66
CA ILE A 73 2.05 8.01 -2.03
C ILE A 73 3.30 7.33 -1.48
N GLY A 74 3.99 6.57 -2.33
CA GLY A 74 5.17 5.79 -1.92
C GLY A 74 6.18 6.60 -1.09
N GLU A 75 6.99 5.87 -0.33
CA GLU A 75 7.79 6.26 0.84
C GLU A 75 8.92 7.30 0.61
N ASN A 76 8.81 8.18 -0.38
CA ASN A 76 9.67 9.34 -0.47
C ASN A 76 9.07 10.48 0.37
N GLU A 77 9.60 10.66 1.59
CA GLU A 77 9.25 11.77 2.49
C GLU A 77 9.28 13.17 1.83
N LYS A 78 9.97 13.34 0.69
CA LYS A 78 10.03 14.59 -0.08
C LYS A 78 8.86 14.80 -1.05
N ASP A 79 8.17 13.74 -1.44
CA ASP A 79 7.08 13.78 -2.43
C ASP A 79 5.70 13.83 -1.76
N MET A 80 5.64 13.67 -0.43
CA MET A 80 4.40 13.71 0.36
C MET A 80 3.68 15.07 0.30
N ASP A 81 4.43 16.15 0.06
CA ASP A 81 3.90 17.50 -0.19
C ASP A 81 3.65 17.79 -1.67
N LEU A 82 4.10 16.92 -2.58
CA LEU A 82 4.01 17.08 -4.03
C LEU A 82 2.93 16.17 -4.65
N VAL A 83 2.29 15.30 -3.88
CA VAL A 83 1.17 14.44 -4.31
C VAL A 83 -0.03 14.62 -3.38
N ARG A 84 -1.21 14.88 -3.96
CA ARG A 84 -2.46 15.12 -3.22
C ARG A 84 -3.60 14.28 -3.77
N SER A 85 -4.60 14.01 -2.93
CA SER A 85 -5.84 13.40 -3.39
C SER A 85 -6.64 14.40 -4.20
N MET A 86 -7.52 13.90 -5.07
CA MET A 86 -8.40 14.75 -5.88
C MET A 86 -9.21 15.76 -5.02
N ASP A 87 -9.64 15.36 -3.81
CA ASP A 87 -10.40 16.22 -2.89
C ASP A 87 -9.62 17.44 -2.36
N SER A 88 -8.29 17.44 -2.52
CA SER A 88 -7.38 18.49 -2.06
C SER A 88 -6.46 19.03 -3.16
N CYS A 89 -6.88 18.86 -4.42
CA CYS A 89 -6.15 19.31 -5.59
C CYS A 89 -6.26 20.83 -5.74
N GLU A 90 -5.13 21.51 -5.95
CA GLU A 90 -5.13 22.94 -6.31
C GLU A 90 -5.23 23.09 -7.84
N ASP A 91 -5.81 24.20 -8.31
CA ASP A 91 -6.13 24.40 -9.73
C ASP A 91 -4.92 24.31 -10.69
N HIS A 92 -3.70 24.54 -10.19
CA HIS A 92 -2.47 24.50 -10.99
C HIS A 92 -1.73 23.16 -10.91
N TRP A 93 -2.29 22.18 -10.22
CA TRP A 93 -1.71 20.83 -10.12
C TRP A 93 -2.19 19.96 -11.28
N PHE A 94 -1.36 18.98 -11.63
CA PHE A 94 -1.66 18.03 -12.70
C PHE A 94 -2.51 16.89 -12.15
N SER A 95 -3.71 16.70 -12.68
CA SER A 95 -4.55 15.56 -12.31
C SER A 95 -4.15 14.33 -13.12
N CYS A 96 -3.90 13.22 -12.43
CA CYS A 96 -3.79 11.92 -13.08
C CYS A 96 -5.09 11.62 -13.83
N ARG A 97 -5.02 10.95 -14.99
CA ARG A 97 -6.21 10.66 -15.80
C ARG A 97 -7.19 9.71 -15.10
N ASP A 98 -6.70 8.89 -14.19
CA ASP A 98 -7.52 8.03 -13.33
C ASP A 98 -8.32 8.82 -12.26
N ALA A 99 -8.07 10.13 -12.16
CA ALA A 99 -8.73 11.09 -11.29
C ALA A 99 -8.60 10.77 -9.79
N ARG A 100 -7.59 10.01 -9.38
CA ARG A 100 -7.36 9.63 -7.98
C ARG A 100 -6.46 10.61 -7.25
N PHE A 101 -5.40 11.03 -7.94
CA PHE A 101 -4.37 11.90 -7.39
C PHE A 101 -4.10 13.10 -8.29
N CYS A 102 -3.57 14.14 -7.66
CA CYS A 102 -2.99 15.29 -8.32
C CYS A 102 -1.52 15.40 -7.93
N LEU A 103 -0.70 15.76 -8.90
CA LEU A 103 0.73 15.88 -8.79
C LEU A 103 1.13 17.34 -8.92
N HIS A 104 2.13 17.74 -8.14
CA HIS A 104 2.79 19.01 -8.31
C HIS A 104 3.49 19.05 -9.67
N PRO A 105 3.53 20.19 -10.37
CA PRO A 105 4.16 20.32 -11.70
C PRO A 105 5.64 19.90 -11.79
N LEU A 106 6.31 19.72 -10.65
CA LEU A 106 7.68 19.21 -10.56
C LEU A 106 7.79 17.71 -10.79
N LEU A 107 6.73 16.96 -10.48
CA LEU A 107 6.67 15.51 -10.67
C LEU A 107 6.18 15.13 -12.07
N VAL A 108 5.53 16.06 -12.77
CA VAL A 108 5.11 15.83 -14.15
C VAL A 108 6.33 15.94 -15.06
N CYS A 109 6.54 14.92 -15.90
CA CYS A 109 7.66 14.87 -16.82
C CYS A 109 9.02 14.83 -16.13
N ASP A 110 9.12 14.16 -15.00
CA ASP A 110 10.37 13.97 -14.25
C ASP A 110 11.05 12.62 -14.55
N GLY A 111 10.39 11.76 -15.35
CA GLY A 111 10.87 10.45 -15.75
C GLY A 111 10.55 9.33 -14.76
N ILE A 112 9.78 9.64 -13.70
CA ILE A 112 9.30 8.68 -12.70
C ILE A 112 7.77 8.63 -12.84
N ARG A 113 7.19 7.43 -12.74
CA ARG A 113 5.72 7.28 -12.74
C ARG A 113 5.19 7.42 -11.33
N GLN A 114 4.48 8.51 -11.05
CA GLN A 114 3.69 8.68 -9.83
C GLN A 114 2.21 8.35 -10.06
N CYS A 115 1.65 8.60 -11.26
CA CYS A 115 0.29 8.15 -11.54
C CYS A 115 0.25 6.64 -11.82
N LYS A 116 -0.78 5.95 -11.31
CA LYS A 116 -0.99 4.51 -11.57
C LYS A 116 -1.13 4.20 -13.07
N ASP A 117 -1.71 5.14 -13.82
CA ASP A 117 -1.87 5.04 -15.26
C ASP A 117 -0.65 5.58 -16.05
N GLY A 118 0.34 6.17 -15.37
CA GLY A 118 1.51 6.78 -15.99
C GLY A 118 1.20 8.03 -16.83
N SER A 119 0.06 8.68 -16.59
CA SER A 119 -0.37 9.86 -17.36
C SER A 119 0.56 11.05 -17.24
N ASP A 120 1.23 11.19 -16.10
CA ASP A 120 2.31 12.11 -15.76
C ASP A 120 3.53 12.02 -16.68
N GLU A 121 3.80 10.83 -17.24
CA GLU A 121 4.94 10.56 -18.13
C GLU A 121 4.51 10.18 -19.56
N ALA A 122 3.27 10.51 -19.93
CA ALA A 122 2.70 10.16 -21.23
C ALA A 122 3.21 11.06 -22.37
N ALA A 123 2.71 10.84 -23.60
CA ALA A 123 3.15 11.56 -24.80
C ALA A 123 3.02 13.10 -24.75
N HIS A 124 2.16 13.64 -23.87
CA HIS A 124 2.08 15.09 -23.66
C HIS A 124 3.42 15.71 -23.19
N CYS A 125 4.26 14.87 -22.59
CA CYS A 125 5.57 15.23 -22.07
C CYS A 125 6.57 15.64 -23.16
N PHE A 126 6.42 15.13 -24.39
CA PHE A 126 7.25 15.55 -25.52
C PHE A 126 7.13 17.05 -25.80
N TYR A 127 5.92 17.61 -25.66
CA TYR A 127 5.68 19.03 -25.89
C TYR A 127 6.14 19.89 -24.71
N LEU A 128 5.92 19.43 -23.47
CA LEU A 128 6.36 20.13 -22.27
C LEU A 128 7.89 20.20 -22.16
N ASN A 129 8.59 19.12 -22.51
CA ASN A 129 10.05 19.13 -22.56
C ASN A 129 10.57 20.10 -23.64
N PHE A 130 9.92 20.18 -24.81
CA PHE A 130 10.28 21.16 -25.83
C PHE A 130 10.11 22.62 -25.35
N ILE A 131 9.08 22.91 -24.55
CA ILE A 131 8.90 24.24 -23.95
C ILE A 131 9.96 24.50 -22.87
N ARG A 132 10.23 23.53 -21.98
CA ARG A 132 11.29 23.65 -20.95
C ARG A 132 12.67 23.90 -21.57
N PHE A 133 12.98 23.28 -22.71
CA PHE A 133 14.23 23.52 -23.45
C PHE A 133 14.31 24.91 -24.11
N ASN A 134 13.18 25.49 -24.53
CA ASN A 134 13.17 26.83 -25.13
C ASN A 134 13.04 27.96 -24.11
N ALA A 135 12.55 27.68 -22.90
CA ALA A 135 12.42 28.67 -21.83
C ALA A 135 13.74 28.97 -21.11
N THR A 136 14.78 28.15 -21.31
CA THR A 136 16.11 28.32 -20.71
C THR A 136 17.14 28.96 -21.65
N ASN A 137 16.71 29.44 -22.82
CA ASN A 137 17.56 30.08 -23.84
C ASN A 137 17.20 31.56 -24.05
#